data_AF-A0A2A4P032-F1
#
_entry.id   AF-A0A2A4P032-F1
#
_cell.length_a   1.000
_cell.length_b   1.000
_cell.length_c   1.000
_cell.angle_alpha   90.00
_cell.angle_beta   90.00
_cell.angle_gamma   90.00
#
_symmetry.space_group_name_H-M   'P 1'
#
loop_
_entity.id
_entity.type
_entity.pdbx_description
1 polymer ?
#
loop_
_entity_poly.entity_id
_entity_poly.type
_entity_poly.pdbx_seq_one_letter_code
_entity_poly.pdbx_strand_id
1 'polypeptide(L)' 'MKQINIIWGLLMVLTFATAFVSGSEISYAALLIIGIAVLKFVFVSFEFMELRKAHILWKYLVLGFLGIFSMLILFIL' A
#
# COMPACT_ATOMS: atom_id res chain seq x y z
N MET A 1 9.49 -15.21 -10.57
CA MET A 1 10.19 -15.43 -9.28
C MET A 1 11.16 -14.30 -8.93
N LYS A 2 12.09 -13.86 -9.81
CA LYS A 2 13.00 -12.74 -9.47
C LYS A 2 12.28 -11.44 -9.05
N GLN A 3 11.23 -11.06 -9.78
CA GLN A 3 10.43 -9.86 -9.49
C GLN A 3 9.71 -9.94 -8.13
N ILE A 4 9.11 -11.08 -7.79
CA ILE A 4 8.36 -11.25 -6.53
C ILE A 4 9.29 -11.14 -5.30
N ASN A 5 10.52 -11.63 -5.40
CA ASN A 5 11.51 -11.53 -4.32
C ASN A 5 11.98 -10.09 -4.10
N ILE A 6 12.14 -9.30 -5.16
CA ILE A 6 12.50 -7.88 -5.05
C ILE A 6 11.37 -7.11 -4.37
N ILE A 7 10.12 -7.35 -4.78
CA ILE A 7 8.96 -6.68 -4.20
C ILE A 7 8.76 -7.09 -2.75
N TRP A 8 9.00 -8.36 -2.42
CA TRP A 8 8.97 -8.83 -1.03
C TRP A 8 9.98 -8.08 -0.17
N GLY A 9 11.23 -7.92 -0.64
CA GLY A 9 12.24 -7.12 0.05
C GLY A 9 11.81 -5.65 0.23
N LEU A 10 11.21 -5.05 -0.79
CA LEU A 10 10.66 -3.69 -0.71
C LEU A 10 9.52 -3.59 0.33
N LEU A 11 8.61 -4.57 0.37
CA LEU A 11 7.53 -4.62 1.36
C LEU A 11 8.08 -4.72 2.79
N MET A 12 9.16 -5.45 3.01
CA MET A 12 9.84 -5.50 4.31
C MET A 12 10.38 -4.13 4.71
N VAL A 13 11.05 -3.43 3.79
CA VAL A 13 11.54 -2.06 4.04
C VAL A 13 10.39 -1.12 4.39
N LEU A 14 9.28 -1.16 3.63
CA LEU A 14 8.10 -0.35 3.93
C LEU A 14 7.46 -0.69 5.28
N THR A 15 7.55 -1.95 5.71
CA THR A 15 7.06 -2.40 7.01
C THR A 15 7.88 -1.81 8.14
N PHE A 16 9.21 -1.89 8.06
CA PHE A 16 10.09 -1.23 9.02
C PHE A 16 9.88 0.28 9.03
N ALA A 17 9.78 0.92 7.87
CA ALA A 17 9.49 2.35 7.77
C ALA A 17 8.18 2.73 8.48
N THR A 18 7.12 1.91 8.32
CA THR A 18 5.84 2.12 9.03
C THR A 18 6.04 2.07 10.55
N ALA A 19 6.79 1.08 11.05
CA ALA A 19 7.07 0.93 12.48
C ALA A 19 7.84 2.13 13.05
N PHE A 20 8.90 2.58 12.36
CA PHE A 20 9.66 3.76 12.78
C PHE A 20 8.80 5.03 12.82
N VAL A 21 7.98 5.27 11.79
CA VAL A 21 7.09 6.44 11.74
C VAL A 21 6.07 6.39 12.88
N SER A 22 5.52 5.22 13.19
CA SER A 22 4.51 5.07 14.26
C SER A 22 5.03 5.38 15.67
N GLY A 23 6.33 5.21 15.91
CA GLY A 23 6.97 5.53 17.19
C GLY A 23 7.60 6.92 17.26
N SER A 24 7.42 7.75 16.23
CA SER A 24 8.06 9.07 16.12
C SER A 24 7.07 10.21 16.40
N GLU A 25 7.57 11.35 16.86
CA GLU A 25 6.77 12.57 17.08
C GLU A 25 6.55 13.40 15.80
N ILE A 26 6.56 12.76 14.63
CA ILE A 26 6.37 13.44 13.35
C ILE A 26 4.92 13.94 13.25
N SER A 27 4.73 15.25 13.07
CA SER A 27 3.40 15.89 13.01
C SER A 27 2.46 15.31 11.94
N TYR A 28 2.99 14.70 10.88
CA TYR A 28 2.22 14.08 9.79
C TYR A 28 2.37 12.55 9.74
N ALA A 29 2.71 11.92 10.88
CA ALA A 29 2.95 10.47 10.97
C ALA A 29 1.77 9.65 10.43
N ALA A 30 0.53 10.02 10.77
CA ALA A 30 -0.66 9.33 10.28
C ALA A 30 -0.78 9.38 8.74
N LEU A 31 -0.52 10.54 8.15
CA LEU A 31 -0.58 10.73 6.69
C LEU A 31 0.51 9.91 5.97
N LEU A 32 1.71 9.86 6.56
CA LEU A 32 2.81 9.01 6.08
C LEU A 32 2.47 7.52 6.16
N ILE A 33 1.89 7.07 7.28
CA ILE A 33 1.49 5.67 7.47
C ILE A 33 0.44 5.27 6.43
N ILE A 34 -0.55 6.14 6.17
CA ILE A 34 -1.56 5.90 5.13
C ILE A 34 -0.90 5.81 3.75
N GLY A 35 0.00 6.75 3.41
CA GLY A 35 0.74 6.71 2.15
C GLY A 35 1.55 5.42 1.97
N ILE A 36 2.25 4.99 3.02
CA ILE A 36 3.00 3.71 3.02
C ILE A 36 2.04 2.52 2.89
N ALA A 37 0.88 2.54 3.54
CA ALA A 37 -0.13 1.49 3.44
C ALA A 37 -0.70 1.36 2.02
N VAL A 38 -1.02 2.47 1.36
CA VAL A 38 -1.48 2.51 -0.04
C VAL A 38 -0.44 1.88 -0.96
N LEU A 39 0.84 2.25 -0.83
CA LEU A 39 1.92 1.67 -1.63
C LEU A 39 2.05 0.16 -1.40
N LYS A 40 2.04 -0.29 -0.14
CA LYS A 40 2.08 -1.73 0.19
C LYS A 40 0.91 -2.48 -0.44
N PHE A 41 -0.29 -1.92 -0.38
CA PHE A 41 -1.48 -2.54 -0.96
C PHE A 41 -1.35 -2.69 -2.48
N VAL A 42 -0.87 -1.66 -3.20
CA VAL A 42 -0.64 -1.74 -4.65
C VAL A 42 0.37 -2.83 -5.00
N PHE A 43 1.49 -2.91 -4.28
CA PHE A 43 2.49 -3.96 -4.54
C PHE A 43 1.94 -5.36 -4.29
N VAL A 44 1.25 -5.58 -3.17
CA VAL A 44 0.65 -6.89 -2.86
C VAL A 44 -0.39 -7.27 -3.90
N SER A 45 -1.30 -6.35 -4.22
CA SER A 45 -2.39 -6.60 -5.15
C SER A 45 -1.88 -6.93 -6.56
N PHE A 46 -0.97 -6.12 -7.13
CA PHE A 46 -0.50 -6.35 -8.49
C PHE A 46 0.41 -7.58 -8.66
N GLU A 47 1.19 -7.92 -7.63
CA GLU A 47 2.31 -8.85 -7.78
C GLU A 47 2.11 -10.18 -7.04
N PHE A 48 1.36 -10.18 -5.93
CA PHE A 48 1.04 -11.41 -5.18
C PHE A 48 -0.38 -11.90 -5.44
N MET A 49 -1.34 -11.01 -5.70
CA MET A 49 -2.70 -11.41 -6.13
C MET A 49 -2.82 -11.55 -7.65
N GLU A 50 -1.69 -11.46 -8.37
CA GLU A 50 -1.58 -11.52 -9.82
C GLU A 50 -2.52 -10.57 -10.59
N LEU A 51 -2.94 -9.45 -9.99
CA LEU A 51 -3.81 -8.48 -10.67
C LEU A 51 -3.22 -7.95 -11.97
N ARG A 52 -1.88 -7.98 -12.14
CA ARG A 52 -1.23 -7.63 -13.41
C ARG A 52 -1.77 -8.44 -14.60
N LYS A 53 -2.09 -9.72 -14.40
CA LYS A 53 -2.64 -10.63 -15.42
C LYS A 53 -4.17 -10.65 -15.46
N ALA A 54 -4.82 -10.08 -14.46
CA ALA A 54 -6.28 -10.04 -14.39
C ALA A 54 -6.88 -9.10 -15.44
N HIS A 55 -8.16 -9.34 -15.74
CA HIS A 55 -8.95 -8.45 -16.59
C HIS A 55 -8.92 -7.01 -16.06
N ILE A 56 -8.93 -6.04 -16.96
CA ILE A 56 -8.75 -4.62 -16.61
C ILE A 56 -9.80 -4.10 -15.63
N LEU A 57 -11.02 -4.65 -15.68
CA LEU A 57 -12.10 -4.36 -14.74
C LEU A 57 -11.70 -4.64 -13.28
N TRP A 58 -10.98 -5.73 -13.00
CA TRP A 58 -10.52 -6.06 -11.65
C TRP A 58 -9.48 -5.06 -11.16
N LYS A 59 -8.59 -4.59 -12.04
CA LYS A 59 -7.59 -3.57 -11.72
C LYS A 59 -8.29 -2.28 -11.30
N TYR A 60 -9.30 -1.83 -12.06
CA TYR A 60 -10.05 -0.63 -11.72
C TYR A 60 -10.88 -0.77 -10.45
N LEU A 61 -11.54 -1.91 -10.23
CA LEU A 61 -12.31 -2.13 -8.99
C LEU A 61 -11.42 -2.07 -7.75
N VAL A 62 -10.27 -2.75 -7.78
CA VAL A 62 -9.35 -2.81 -6.63
C VAL A 62 -8.69 -1.46 -6.38
N LEU A 63 -8.26 -0.75 -7.43
CA LEU A 63 -7.70 0.60 -7.29
C LEU A 63 -8.76 1.62 -6.87
N GLY A 64 -9.98 1.51 -7.39
CA GLY A 64 -11.11 2.36 -7.00
C GLY A 64 -11.49 2.18 -5.54
N PHE A 65 -11.59 0.92 -5.09
CA PHE A 65 -11.77 0.60 -3.67
C PHE A 65 -10.67 1.20 -2.81
N LEU A 66 -9.39 1.02 -3.19
CA LEU A 66 -8.26 1.56 -2.45
C LEU A 66 -8.33 3.09 -2.34
N GLY A 67 -8.67 3.77 -3.43
CA GLY A 67 -8.82 5.22 -3.46
C GLY A 67 -9.93 5.71 -2.54
N ILE A 68 -11.14 5.14 -2.68
CA ILE A 68 -12.29 5.50 -1.84
C ILE A 68 -12.00 5.22 -0.37
N PHE A 69 -11.48 4.04 -0.03
CA PHE A 69 -11.17 3.66 1.34
C PHE A 69 -10.12 4.57 1.96
N SER A 70 -9.08 4.92 1.22
CA SER A 70 -8.04 5.85 1.70
C SER A 70 -8.58 7.26 1.90
N MET A 71 -9.45 7.74 0.99
CA MET A 71 -10.13 9.03 1.14
C MET A 71 -11.05 9.06 2.37
N LEU A 72 -11.79 7.96 2.61
CA LEU A 72 -12.65 7.84 3.79
C LEU A 72 -11.83 7.88 5.09
N ILE A 73 -10.67 7.21 5.13
CA ILE A 73 -9.76 7.29 6.28
C ILE A 73 -9.27 8.73 6.48
N LEU A 74 -8.85 9.40 5.41
CA LEU A 74 -8.38 10.79 5.49
C LEU A 74 -9.48 11.77 5.91
N PHE A 75 -10.74 11.48 5.60
CA PHE A 75 -11.88 12.30 6.02
C PHE A 75 -12.18 12.16 7.53
N ILE A 76 -11.88 11.00 8.11
CA ILE A 76 -12.11 10.71 9.54
C ILE A 76 -10.98 11.28 10.42
N LEU A 77 -9.77 11.37 9.87
CA LEU A 77 -8.56 11.82 10.56
C LEU A 77 -8.53 13.34 10.73
#